data_AF-A0A5J6PBA9-F1
#
_entry.id   AF-A0A5J6PBA9-F1
#
_cell.length_a   1.000
_cell.length_b   1.000
_cell.length_c   1.000
_cell.angle_alpha   90.00
_cell.angle_beta   90.00
_cell.angle_gamma   90.00
#
_symmetry.space_group_name_H-M   'P 1'
#
loop_
_entity.id
_entity.type
_entity.pdbx_description
1 polymer ?
#
loop_
_entity_poly.entity_id
_entity_poly.type
_entity_poly.pdbx_seq_one_letter_code
_entity_poly.pdbx_strand_id
1 'polypeptide(L)'
;MSRYHFSGLITFIICSALLACSTKVNNPNEELQSTQFQDLLTPVITYDWNTPLPSPEGKILITYQLPQYARAEFYFFNQKITRRGAALAAVKLSNENCLTGHQTSVGYSINNGEFYTKYFTTELNWGSQNTISIHLKNDKTIQVTTNNETLSVPITTSSRRLQIVSYYAPIEIKHVQYFSE
;
A
#
# COMPACT_ATOMS: atom_id res chain seq x y z
N MET A 1 -5.04 -86.90 -16.05
CA MET A 1 -5.74 -85.72 -15.48
C MET A 1 -5.59 -84.60 -16.49
N SER A 2 -6.50 -84.43 -17.44
CA SER A 2 -7.76 -83.65 -17.33
C SER A 2 -7.49 -82.24 -16.79
N ARG A 3 -7.69 -81.21 -17.62
CA ARG A 3 -8.75 -80.17 -17.46
C ARG A 3 -8.51 -78.92 -18.35
N TYR A 4 -9.50 -78.68 -19.22
CA TYR A 4 -10.10 -77.40 -19.70
C TYR A 4 -9.21 -76.33 -20.37
N HIS A 5 -9.37 -75.98 -21.66
CA HIS A 5 -10.41 -75.13 -22.30
C HIS A 5 -10.69 -73.79 -21.60
N PHE A 6 -10.45 -72.66 -22.30
CA PHE A 6 -11.34 -71.49 -22.53
C PHE A 6 -10.54 -70.45 -23.36
N SER A 7 -10.79 -70.27 -24.66
CA SER A 7 -11.85 -69.44 -25.26
C SER A 7 -11.79 -67.97 -24.85
N GLY A 8 -11.59 -67.08 -25.83
CA GLY A 8 -11.62 -65.63 -25.60
C GLY A 8 -11.15 -64.79 -26.79
N LEU A 9 -11.77 -65.00 -27.96
CA LEU A 9 -11.65 -64.13 -29.12
C LEU A 9 -12.63 -62.96 -28.94
N ILE A 10 -12.16 -61.72 -28.72
CA ILE A 10 -12.96 -60.52 -28.94
C ILE A 10 -12.13 -59.48 -29.69
N THR A 11 -12.40 -59.43 -30.98
CA THR A 11 -12.16 -58.30 -31.87
C THR A 11 -13.07 -57.15 -31.45
N PHE A 12 -12.55 -55.94 -31.27
CA PHE A 12 -13.32 -54.72 -31.51
C PHE A 12 -12.53 -53.75 -32.36
N ILE A 13 -13.15 -53.44 -33.48
CA ILE A 13 -12.75 -52.61 -34.60
C ILE A 13 -13.62 -51.35 -34.51
N ILE A 14 -13.00 -50.20 -34.79
CA ILE A 14 -13.60 -48.91 -35.24
C ILE A 14 -14.42 -48.11 -34.20
N CYS A 15 -13.98 -46.87 -33.94
CA CYS A 15 -14.80 -45.71 -34.30
C CYS A 15 -13.95 -44.45 -34.47
N SER A 16 -13.76 -44.07 -35.73
CA SER A 16 -13.30 -42.74 -36.15
C SER A 16 -14.41 -41.72 -35.89
N ALA A 17 -14.08 -40.59 -35.28
CA ALA A 17 -14.87 -39.37 -35.47
C ALA A 17 -14.01 -38.13 -35.18
N LEU A 18 -13.60 -37.48 -36.27
CA LEU A 18 -13.38 -36.04 -36.34
C LEU A 18 -14.61 -35.33 -35.78
N LEU A 19 -14.41 -34.42 -34.82
CA LEU A 19 -15.32 -33.31 -34.58
C LEU A 19 -14.48 -32.10 -34.17
N ALA A 20 -14.22 -31.27 -35.17
CA ALA A 20 -14.07 -29.84 -34.97
C ALA A 20 -15.42 -29.28 -34.47
N CYS A 21 -15.40 -28.64 -33.30
CA CYS A 21 -16.36 -27.65 -32.82
C CYS A 21 -15.54 -26.72 -31.92
N SER A 22 -14.98 -25.62 -32.44
CA SER A 22 -15.63 -24.33 -32.69
C SER A 22 -16.26 -23.69 -31.44
N THR A 23 -15.75 -22.49 -31.14
CA THR A 23 -16.28 -21.42 -30.26
C THR A 23 -16.07 -21.51 -28.75
N LYS A 24 -14.96 -20.93 -28.28
CA LYS A 24 -15.02 -19.57 -27.71
C LYS A 24 -13.65 -18.92 -27.79
N VAL A 25 -13.63 -17.73 -28.39
CA VAL A 25 -12.54 -16.77 -28.25
C VAL A 25 -12.45 -16.43 -26.77
N ASN A 26 -11.52 -17.04 -26.05
CA ASN A 26 -10.99 -16.45 -24.84
C ASN A 26 -9.84 -15.57 -25.30
N ASN A 27 -10.16 -14.28 -25.44
CA ASN A 27 -9.21 -13.23 -25.69
C ASN A 27 -8.02 -13.41 -24.71
N PRO A 28 -6.76 -13.50 -25.16
CA PRO A 28 -5.61 -13.48 -24.25
C PRO A 28 -5.40 -12.11 -23.60
N ASN A 29 -6.27 -11.15 -23.90
CA ASN A 29 -6.43 -9.90 -23.18
C ASN A 29 -7.42 -10.08 -22.02
N GLU A 30 -7.11 -10.92 -21.04
CA GLU A 30 -7.33 -10.43 -19.68
C GLU A 30 -6.30 -9.32 -19.53
N GLU A 31 -6.76 -8.12 -19.90
CA GLU A 31 -6.10 -6.86 -19.63
C GLU A 31 -5.82 -6.91 -18.12
N LEU A 32 -4.57 -7.25 -17.79
CA LEU A 32 -3.98 -6.89 -16.52
C LEU A 32 -4.25 -5.40 -16.45
N GLN A 33 -5.29 -4.99 -15.70
CA GLN A 33 -5.55 -3.58 -15.43
C GLN A 33 -4.27 -3.12 -14.77
N SER A 34 -3.36 -2.56 -15.57
CA SER A 34 -2.09 -2.08 -15.07
C SER A 34 -2.51 -0.97 -14.16
N THR A 35 -2.45 -1.20 -12.85
CA THR A 35 -2.70 -0.14 -11.88
C THR A 35 -1.71 0.95 -12.25
N GLN A 36 -2.21 2.02 -12.86
CA GLN A 36 -1.35 3.08 -13.34
C GLN A 36 -0.74 3.69 -12.10
N PHE A 37 0.59 3.60 -12.01
CA PHE A 37 1.33 4.24 -10.95
C PHE A 37 2.03 5.48 -11.48
N GLN A 38 2.07 6.51 -10.66
CA GLN A 38 2.80 7.73 -10.91
C GLN A 38 3.90 7.85 -9.85
N ASP A 39 5.15 7.91 -10.29
CA ASP A 39 6.25 8.31 -9.42
C ASP A 39 6.11 9.81 -9.11
N LEU A 40 5.94 10.13 -7.83
CA LEU A 40 5.83 11.51 -7.35
C LEU A 40 7.19 12.11 -7.00
N LEU A 41 8.23 11.28 -6.89
CA LEU A 41 9.54 11.69 -6.40
C LEU A 41 10.66 10.76 -6.86
N THR A 42 11.77 11.35 -7.31
CA THR A 42 13.06 10.66 -7.44
C THR A 42 13.80 10.66 -6.09
N PRO A 43 14.67 9.67 -5.81
CA PRO A 43 15.33 9.56 -4.51
C PRO A 43 15.91 10.88 -3.99
N VAL A 44 15.62 11.21 -2.73
CA VAL A 44 16.03 12.49 -2.11
C VAL A 44 16.31 12.32 -0.62
N ILE A 45 17.31 13.05 -0.12
CA ILE A 45 17.58 13.22 1.30
C ILE A 45 17.08 14.61 1.71
N THR A 46 16.12 14.69 2.62
CA THR A 46 15.45 15.96 2.93
C THR A 46 14.94 16.05 4.38
N TYR A 47 14.75 17.29 4.85
CA TYR A 47 14.01 17.59 6.08
C TYR A 47 12.54 17.93 5.82
N ASP A 48 12.21 18.39 4.62
CA ASP A 48 10.86 18.79 4.24
C ASP A 48 10.66 18.51 2.76
N TRP A 49 9.63 17.74 2.45
CA TRP A 49 9.20 17.48 1.09
C TRP A 49 7.69 17.46 1.03
N ASN A 50 7.10 18.02 -0.02
CA ASN A 50 5.66 17.99 -0.21
C ASN A 50 5.28 17.89 -1.67
N THR A 51 4.13 17.27 -1.93
CA THR A 51 3.57 17.10 -3.27
C THR A 51 2.04 17.22 -3.24
N PRO A 52 1.41 17.77 -4.30
CA PRO A 52 0.00 17.48 -4.55
C PRO A 52 -0.19 15.97 -4.80
N LEU A 53 -1.37 15.47 -4.42
CA LEU A 53 -1.81 14.11 -4.76
C LEU A 53 -2.60 14.15 -6.07
N PRO A 54 -2.41 13.17 -6.98
CA PRO A 54 -3.11 13.12 -8.26
C PRO A 54 -4.64 13.04 -8.14
N SER A 55 -5.15 12.35 -7.12
CA SER A 55 -6.57 12.11 -6.89
C SER A 55 -6.89 12.13 -5.39
N PRO A 56 -8.16 12.36 -4.96
CA PRO A 56 -8.51 12.29 -3.54
C PRO A 56 -8.50 10.86 -2.98
N GLU A 57 -8.52 9.88 -3.88
CA GLU A 57 -8.61 8.45 -3.59
C GLU A 57 -7.58 7.68 -4.41
N GLY A 58 -6.98 6.69 -3.76
CA GLY A 58 -5.84 5.97 -4.31
C GLY A 58 -4.89 5.48 -3.23
N LYS A 59 -3.85 4.77 -3.66
CA LYS A 59 -2.84 4.21 -2.77
C LYS A 59 -1.51 4.91 -2.97
N ILE A 60 -0.83 5.25 -1.89
CA ILE A 60 0.50 5.85 -1.86
C ILE A 60 1.44 4.83 -1.23
N LEU A 61 2.52 4.49 -1.92
CA LEU A 61 3.59 3.65 -1.40
C LEU A 61 4.84 4.51 -1.21
N ILE A 62 5.32 4.59 0.03
CA ILE A 62 6.51 5.37 0.39
C ILE A 62 7.58 4.41 0.88
N THR A 63 8.70 4.36 0.18
CA THR A 63 9.89 3.60 0.58
C THR A 63 10.98 4.56 1.01
N TYR A 64 11.51 4.38 2.21
CA TYR A 64 12.42 5.34 2.85
C TYR A 64 13.39 4.66 3.81
N GLN A 65 14.43 5.39 4.19
CA GLN A 65 15.33 5.08 5.29
C GLN A 65 15.31 6.26 6.28
N LEU A 66 15.12 5.96 7.56
CA LEU A 66 15.11 6.94 8.64
C LEU A 66 16.24 6.61 9.64
N PRO A 67 17.17 7.54 9.91
CA PRO A 67 18.22 7.33 10.91
C PRO A 67 17.64 7.09 12.31
N GLN A 68 18.34 6.31 13.13
CA GLN A 68 17.89 5.87 14.46
C GLN A 68 17.43 7.00 15.40
N TYR A 69 18.12 8.15 15.37
CA TYR A 69 17.82 9.28 16.25
C TYR A 69 16.86 10.31 15.62
N ALA A 70 16.46 10.10 14.37
CA ALA A 70 15.56 10.99 13.66
C ALA A 70 14.10 10.74 14.06
N ARG A 71 13.25 11.70 13.71
CA ARG A 71 11.79 11.53 13.70
C ARG A 71 11.26 11.94 12.34
N ALA A 72 10.10 11.44 11.96
CA ALA A 72 9.44 11.92 10.76
C ALA A 72 7.91 11.90 10.89
N GLU A 73 7.25 12.80 10.18
CA GLU A 73 5.81 12.94 10.18
C GLU A 73 5.30 13.12 8.75
N PHE A 74 4.33 12.29 8.37
CA PHE A 74 3.75 12.25 7.02
C PHE A 74 2.35 12.84 7.13
N TYR A 75 2.24 14.11 6.78
CA TYR A 75 1.05 14.93 6.95
C TYR A 75 0.15 14.91 5.71
N PHE A 76 -1.15 14.81 5.96
CA PHE A 76 -2.18 14.85 4.93
C PHE A 76 -3.00 16.12 5.07
N PHE A 77 -3.11 16.89 3.99
CA PHE A 77 -3.85 18.16 3.95
C PHE A 77 -4.88 18.17 2.83
N ASN A 78 -6.02 18.82 3.05
CA ASN A 78 -7.01 19.09 2.01
C ASN A 78 -6.66 20.28 1.11
N GLN A 79 -5.69 21.10 1.49
CA GLN A 79 -5.34 22.35 0.82
C GLN A 79 -3.83 22.61 0.86
N LYS A 80 -3.38 23.67 0.17
CA LYS A 80 -1.99 24.13 0.25
C LYS A 80 -1.61 24.42 1.70
N ILE A 81 -0.39 24.03 2.07
CA ILE A 81 0.17 24.25 3.40
C ILE A 81 0.29 25.76 3.61
N THR A 82 -0.48 26.28 4.56
CA THR A 82 -0.41 27.68 5.01
C THR A 82 -0.23 27.66 6.51
N ARG A 83 0.20 28.78 7.12
CA ARG A 83 0.38 28.89 8.58
C ARG A 83 -0.86 28.51 9.42
N ARG A 84 -2.05 28.39 8.82
CA ARG A 84 -3.33 28.08 9.50
C ARG A 84 -3.91 26.71 9.12
N GLY A 85 -3.28 25.94 8.24
CA GLY A 85 -3.80 24.64 7.82
C GLY A 85 -3.47 23.55 8.84
N ALA A 86 -4.47 23.01 9.52
CA ALA A 86 -4.32 21.79 10.31
C ALA A 86 -4.26 20.57 9.39
N ALA A 87 -3.39 19.61 9.72
CA ALA A 87 -3.38 18.32 9.02
C ALA A 87 -4.64 17.52 9.37
N LEU A 88 -5.20 16.83 8.38
CA LEU A 88 -6.34 15.93 8.55
C LEU A 88 -5.93 14.69 9.35
N ALA A 89 -4.75 14.18 9.02
CA ALA A 89 -4.09 13.09 9.69
C ALA A 89 -2.57 13.23 9.54
N ALA A 90 -1.84 12.57 10.41
CA ALA A 90 -0.39 12.46 10.35
C ALA A 90 0.03 11.04 10.73
N VAL A 91 0.84 10.40 9.88
CA VAL A 91 1.61 9.22 10.30
C VAL A 91 2.87 9.70 10.97
N LYS A 92 3.11 9.31 12.21
CA LYS A 92 4.27 9.76 13.01
C LYS A 92 5.21 8.60 13.27
N LEU A 93 6.49 8.85 13.02
CA LEU A 93 7.61 7.97 13.29
C LEU A 93 8.42 8.61 14.42
N SER A 94 8.29 8.07 15.63
CA SER A 94 9.02 8.54 16.79
C SER A 94 10.08 7.53 17.23
N ASN A 95 11.09 8.03 17.91
CA ASN A 95 12.10 7.23 18.59
C ASN A 95 11.91 7.23 20.12
N GLU A 96 10.73 7.68 20.59
CA GLU A 96 10.43 7.77 22.02
C GLU A 96 10.05 6.39 22.56
N ASN A 97 10.76 5.94 23.60
CA ASN A 97 10.51 4.69 24.30
C ASN A 97 10.72 3.41 23.47
N CYS A 98 11.49 3.48 22.38
CA CYS A 98 11.74 2.33 21.50
C CYS A 98 13.11 1.70 21.74
N LEU A 99 13.15 0.37 21.65
CA LEU A 99 14.37 -0.43 21.87
C LEU A 99 14.99 -0.96 20.58
N THR A 100 14.22 -1.05 19.49
CA THR A 100 14.64 -1.74 18.26
C THR A 100 14.30 -0.99 16.96
N GLY A 101 13.41 -0.01 17.01
CA GLY A 101 12.92 0.69 15.83
C GLY A 101 12.21 2.02 16.15
N HIS A 102 11.56 2.59 15.15
CA HIS A 102 10.69 3.75 15.32
C HIS A 102 9.27 3.27 15.66
N GLN A 103 8.68 3.80 16.72
CA GLN A 103 7.26 3.63 16.99
C GLN A 103 6.47 4.38 15.93
N THR A 104 5.54 3.68 15.29
CA THR A 104 4.65 4.29 14.31
C THR A 104 3.29 4.55 14.94
N SER A 105 2.69 5.70 14.63
CA SER A 105 1.32 6.01 15.01
C SER A 105 0.59 6.80 13.92
N VAL A 106 -0.73 6.82 13.98
CA VAL A 106 -1.59 7.65 13.14
C VAL A 106 -2.38 8.58 14.03
N GLY A 107 -2.03 9.87 13.97
CA GLY A 107 -2.79 10.95 14.60
C GLY A 107 -3.83 11.50 13.64
N TYR A 108 -5.05 11.79 14.11
CA TYR A 108 -6.15 12.29 13.28
C TYR A 108 -7.15 13.10 14.10
N SER A 109 -7.95 13.93 13.42
CA SER A 109 -9.02 14.74 14.04
C SER A 109 -10.36 14.48 13.36
N ILE A 110 -11.41 14.28 14.17
CA ILE A 110 -12.79 14.04 13.68
C ILE A 110 -13.65 15.31 13.80
N ASN A 111 -13.48 16.06 14.89
CA ASN A 111 -14.25 17.27 15.19
C ASN A 111 -13.26 18.37 15.61
N ASN A 112 -13.46 19.60 15.13
CA ASN A 112 -12.60 20.79 15.34
C ASN A 112 -12.15 20.97 16.82
N GLY A 113 -11.09 20.26 17.23
CA GLY A 113 -10.53 20.31 18.58
C GLY A 113 -10.13 18.96 19.17
N GLU A 114 -10.74 17.85 18.77
CA GLU A 114 -10.41 16.52 19.30
C GLU A 114 -9.35 15.83 18.43
N PHE A 115 -8.26 15.41 19.08
CA PHE A 115 -7.15 14.71 18.44
C PHE A 115 -7.03 13.31 19.01
N TYR A 116 -7.06 12.33 18.12
CA TYR A 116 -6.96 10.92 18.43
C TYR A 116 -5.65 10.37 17.88
N THR A 117 -5.11 9.33 18.51
CA THR A 117 -3.90 8.65 18.04
C THR A 117 -4.09 7.14 18.17
N LYS A 118 -3.80 6.41 17.09
CA LYS A 118 -3.69 4.95 17.10
C LYS A 118 -2.24 4.56 16.88
N TYR A 119 -1.76 3.56 17.63
CA TYR A 119 -0.38 3.09 17.55
C TYR A 119 -0.32 1.75 16.83
N PHE A 120 0.72 1.57 16.03
CA PHE A 120 1.09 0.25 15.55
C PHE A 120 1.74 -0.52 16.69
N THR A 121 1.62 -1.84 16.68
CA THR A 121 2.21 -2.71 17.71
C THR A 121 3.68 -3.03 17.42
N THR A 122 4.09 -2.99 16.15
CA THR A 122 5.44 -3.39 15.72
C THR A 122 6.27 -2.17 15.33
N GLU A 123 7.46 -2.03 15.94
CA GLU A 123 8.42 -0.98 15.61
C GLU A 123 9.02 -1.15 14.20
N LEU A 124 9.36 -0.04 13.55
CA LEU A 124 10.06 -0.05 12.26
C LEU A 124 11.57 0.00 12.44
N ASN A 125 12.29 -1.00 11.94
CA ASN A 125 13.73 -1.14 12.15
C ASN A 125 14.51 0.14 11.82
N TRP A 126 15.39 0.55 12.73
CA TRP A 126 16.24 1.72 12.55
C TRP A 126 17.19 1.57 11.36
N GLY A 127 17.45 2.69 10.66
CA GLY A 127 18.45 2.77 9.56
C GLY A 127 18.19 1.83 8.38
N SER A 128 17.13 1.03 8.46
CA SER A 128 16.74 0.04 7.47
C SER A 128 15.80 0.68 6.47
N GLN A 129 15.73 0.07 5.29
CA GLN A 129 14.70 0.44 4.33
C GLN A 129 13.34 -0.03 4.86
N ASN A 130 12.43 0.91 5.01
CA ASN A 130 11.07 0.68 5.46
C ASN A 130 10.08 1.10 4.37
N THR A 131 8.91 0.50 4.39
CA THR A 131 7.81 0.85 3.48
C THR A 131 6.54 1.13 4.28
N ILE A 132 5.89 2.24 3.95
CA ILE A 132 4.55 2.57 4.43
C ILE A 132 3.64 2.67 3.22
N SER A 133 2.51 1.97 3.29
CA SER A 133 1.42 2.06 2.33
C SER A 133 0.29 2.88 2.95
N ILE A 134 -0.17 3.91 2.27
CA ILE A 134 -1.32 4.73 2.67
C ILE A 134 -2.40 4.58 1.62
N HIS A 135 -3.59 4.15 2.01
CA HIS A 135 -4.76 4.06 1.14
C HIS A 135 -5.77 5.13 1.53
N LEU A 136 -6.01 6.06 0.62
CA LEU A 136 -7.03 7.09 0.71
C LEU A 136 -8.32 6.55 0.10
N LYS A 137 -9.32 6.29 0.93
CA LYS A 137 -10.60 5.70 0.50
C LYS A 137 -11.67 6.75 0.23
N ASN A 138 -12.58 6.39 -0.66
CA ASN A 138 -13.75 7.20 -1.03
C ASN A 138 -14.70 7.50 0.17
N ASP A 139 -14.75 6.60 1.15
CA ASP A 139 -15.54 6.73 2.39
C ASP A 139 -14.93 7.68 3.43
N LYS A 140 -13.89 8.44 3.05
CA LYS A 140 -13.12 9.33 3.93
C LYS A 140 -12.40 8.58 5.05
N THR A 141 -11.90 7.39 4.76
CA THR A 141 -10.97 6.66 5.61
C THR A 141 -9.56 6.76 5.04
N ILE A 142 -8.58 6.94 5.92
CA ILE A 142 -7.18 6.66 5.61
C ILE A 142 -6.83 5.32 6.25
N GLN A 143 -6.36 4.38 5.44
CA GLN A 143 -5.71 3.16 5.93
C GLN A 143 -4.21 3.30 5.80
N VAL A 144 -3.48 2.99 6.86
CA VAL A 144 -2.03 3.02 6.89
C VAL A 144 -1.56 1.62 7.21
N THR A 145 -0.69 1.08 6.36
CA THR A 145 -0.14 -0.26 6.49
C THR A 145 1.38 -0.19 6.57
N THR A 146 1.95 -0.82 7.59
CA THR A 146 3.38 -1.01 7.76
C THR A 146 3.64 -2.27 8.59
N ASN A 147 4.75 -2.98 8.35
CA ASN A 147 5.06 -4.25 9.03
C ASN A 147 3.89 -5.26 9.05
N ASN A 148 3.13 -5.37 7.95
CA ASN A 148 1.93 -6.23 7.83
C ASN A 148 0.76 -5.89 8.78
N GLU A 149 0.87 -4.81 9.55
CA GLU A 149 -0.22 -4.28 10.38
C GLU A 149 -0.91 -3.13 9.63
N THR A 150 -2.24 -3.02 9.78
CA THR A 150 -3.03 -1.95 9.15
C THR A 150 -3.89 -1.24 10.17
N LEU A 151 -3.76 0.09 10.25
CA LEU A 151 -4.65 0.95 11.02
C LEU A 151 -5.55 1.73 10.08
N SER A 152 -6.83 1.85 10.45
CA SER A 152 -7.81 2.67 9.73
C SER A 152 -8.28 3.82 10.61
N VAL A 153 -8.26 5.03 10.07
CA VAL A 153 -8.72 6.25 10.76
C VAL A 153 -9.66 7.06 9.85
N PRO A 154 -10.75 7.62 10.40
CA PRO A 154 -11.61 8.53 9.65
C PRO A 154 -10.93 9.89 9.47
N ILE A 155 -11.24 10.56 8.36
CA ILE A 155 -10.89 11.96 8.10
C ILE A 155 -12.15 12.75 7.74
N THR A 156 -12.16 14.05 8.02
CA THR A 156 -13.34 14.91 7.80
C THR A 156 -13.59 15.21 6.31
N THR A 157 -12.55 15.16 5.50
CA THR A 157 -12.56 15.45 4.07
C THR A 157 -11.39 14.77 3.38
N SER A 158 -11.41 14.66 2.05
CA SER A 158 -10.36 14.00 1.28
C SER A 158 -9.03 14.77 1.34
N SER A 159 -7.93 14.03 1.46
CA SER A 159 -6.59 14.60 1.31
C SER A 159 -6.32 14.97 -0.15
N ARG A 160 -5.56 16.04 -0.35
CA ARG A 160 -5.13 16.54 -1.66
C ARG A 160 -3.61 16.74 -1.72
N ARG A 161 -2.91 16.60 -0.60
CA ARG A 161 -1.47 16.80 -0.49
C ARG A 161 -0.87 15.87 0.55
N LEU A 162 0.36 15.47 0.28
CA LEU A 162 1.24 14.80 1.21
C LEU A 162 2.42 15.73 1.51
N GLN A 163 2.76 15.87 2.78
CA GLN A 163 4.02 16.45 3.22
C GLN A 163 4.74 15.44 4.11
N ILE A 164 6.05 15.33 3.94
CA ILE A 164 6.93 14.53 4.78
C ILE A 164 7.91 15.51 5.42
N VAL A 165 7.88 15.58 6.75
CA VAL A 165 8.81 16.39 7.54
C VAL A 165 9.66 15.43 8.37
N SER A 166 10.95 15.74 8.50
CA SER A 166 11.85 15.02 9.38
C SER A 166 12.55 15.96 10.37
N TYR A 167 12.88 15.43 11.54
CA TYR A 167 13.48 16.16 12.64
C TYR A 167 14.75 15.45 13.10
N TYR A 168 15.69 16.24 13.62
CA TYR A 168 17.02 15.84 14.13
C TYR A 168 18.00 15.29 13.07
N ALA A 169 17.53 14.62 12.02
CA ALA A 169 18.29 14.27 10.83
C ALA A 169 17.36 14.15 9.61
N PRO A 170 17.87 14.24 8.37
CA PRO A 170 17.02 14.14 7.20
C PRO A 170 16.58 12.69 6.97
N ILE A 171 15.38 12.54 6.42
CA ILE A 171 14.89 11.26 5.90
C ILE A 171 15.42 11.05 4.48
N GLU A 172 15.81 9.83 4.16
CA GLU A 172 16.09 9.44 2.79
C GLU A 172 14.86 8.77 2.19
N ILE A 173 14.19 9.46 1.27
CA ILE A 173 13.03 8.93 0.55
C ILE A 173 13.56 8.33 -0.75
N LYS A 174 13.39 7.02 -0.93
CA LYS A 174 13.80 6.32 -2.15
C LYS A 174 12.76 6.48 -3.24
N HIS A 175 11.49 6.21 -2.90
CA HIS A 175 10.38 6.28 -3.84
C HIS A 175 9.10 6.76 -3.14
N VAL A 176 8.32 7.55 -3.86
CA VAL A 176 6.91 7.84 -3.54
C VAL A 176 6.10 7.52 -4.78
N GLN A 177 5.28 6.48 -4.70
CA GLN A 177 4.48 6.01 -5.84
C GLN A 177 3.00 6.17 -5.51
N TYR A 178 2.24 6.71 -6.46
CA TYR A 178 0.80 6.85 -6.37
C TYR A 178 0.12 5.88 -7.31
N PHE A 179 -0.85 5.11 -6.84
CA PHE A 179 -1.65 4.18 -7.62
C PHE A 179 -3.09 4.70 -7.64
N SER A 180 -3.61 4.99 -8.82
CA SER A 180 -5.03 5.32 -8.99
C SER A 180 -5.89 4.08 -8.81
N GLU A 181 -7.05 4.25 -8.18
CA GLU A 181 -8.12 3.25 -8.14
C GLU A 181 -9.14 3.46 -9.25
#